data_AF-A0A1Q3R8B0-F1
#
_entry.id   AF-A0A1Q3R8B0-F1
#
_cell.length_a   1.000
_cell.length_b   1.000
_cell.length_c   1.000
_cell.angle_alpha   90.00
_cell.angle_beta   90.00
_cell.angle_gamma   90.00
#
_symmetry.space_group_name_H-M   'P 1'
#
loop_
_entity.id
_entity.type
_entity.pdbx_description
1 polymer ?
#
loop_
_entity_poly.entity_id
_entity_poly.type
_entity_poly.pdbx_seq_one_letter_code
_entity_poly.pdbx_strand_id
1 'polypeptide(L)'
;PPPPPPPPPPPPPPPAPVTLQGQVTRNAALKDATVCLDLNGNDACDAGEPASAATGVNGQYSLTALPAQVAGVRLIAIVKANVTTDASNPGQPVTTTSDYVLKRPAGSAGGINPLTTLVQAGVAAGMSNTQSRANVATQLGIAAGKIDDYQGDPPASDTLVQDTARWIAAFTSIALREGIPLAVADPSVAGSASEQMDNLIWADASNFYWRSLQAAARPAGSATTTVADARAGKIAGATRPDFGAANSLYRSAYLTPGGWQMCGRNTPAITSTGGNPSRSLYCGTSSSVTLSQPSAVAGEAMAALVTRWQADPATNRINNDGTSTAALVGALGATTFPAGAEEAQRRGLTLTADILIDNTWTRGLAQARGTTLAAMVTNHPVASVNLTDGTTSANTTISLGLGTGATKNMRVAFGPAAGAAQFYECDLDASGTAFAVPPNCAPTTAGTYSIETVNGASIMRFAGHPAVVSTSSYEVVYTEIDWGGGAGNQWVYRAHATKPDWQFRHARSMRLNTTAWSALKAQLGL
;
A
#
# COMPACT_ATOMS: atom_id res chain seq x y z
N PRO A 1 -9.53 -8.18 89.04
CA PRO A 1 -9.90 -7.67 87.71
C PRO A 1 -8.71 -7.76 86.75
N PRO A 2 -8.78 -8.54 85.67
CA PRO A 2 -7.74 -8.55 84.64
C PRO A 2 -7.68 -7.19 83.93
N PRO A 3 -6.50 -6.76 83.46
CA PRO A 3 -6.35 -5.50 82.73
C PRO A 3 -7.20 -5.53 81.45
N PRO A 4 -7.78 -4.38 81.04
CA PRO A 4 -8.57 -4.30 79.83
C PRO A 4 -7.72 -4.71 78.62
N PRO A 5 -8.31 -5.43 77.65
CA PRO A 5 -7.59 -5.85 76.46
C PRO A 5 -7.03 -4.63 75.73
N PRO A 6 -5.82 -4.74 75.14
CA PRO A 6 -5.21 -3.64 74.41
C PRO A 6 -6.15 -3.20 73.27
N PRO A 7 -6.22 -1.89 73.00
CA PRO A 7 -7.06 -1.37 71.92
C PRO A 7 -6.66 -2.03 70.59
N PRO A 8 -7.63 -2.35 69.73
CA PRO A 8 -7.34 -2.96 68.44
C PRO A 8 -6.35 -2.09 67.66
N PRO A 9 -5.37 -2.70 66.96
CA PRO A 9 -4.40 -1.96 66.18
C PRO A 9 -5.13 -1.05 65.18
N PRO A 10 -4.63 0.18 64.96
CA PRO A 10 -5.25 1.11 64.02
C PRO A 10 -5.34 0.46 62.63
N PRO A 11 -6.44 0.68 61.89
CA PRO A 11 -6.61 0.11 60.57
C PRO A 11 -5.44 0.53 59.66
N PRO A 12 -4.96 -0.37 58.78
CA PRO A 12 -3.87 -0.04 57.87
C PRO A 12 -4.22 1.20 57.04
N PRO A 13 -3.25 2.11 56.81
CA PRO A 13 -3.50 3.32 56.05
C PRO A 13 -4.00 3.00 54.63
N PRO A 14 -4.90 3.81 54.04
CA PRO A 14 -5.37 3.60 52.68
C PRO A 14 -4.20 3.54 51.69
N PRO A 15 -4.27 2.69 50.64
CA PRO A 15 -3.25 2.65 49.62
C PRO A 15 -3.05 4.02 48.97
N ALA A 16 -1.79 4.47 48.87
CA ALA A 16 -1.48 5.75 48.23
C ALA A 16 -1.84 5.70 46.74
N PRO A 17 -2.49 6.75 46.20
CA PRO A 17 -2.75 6.83 44.76
C PRO A 17 -1.46 6.86 43.93
N VAL A 18 -1.51 6.28 42.74
CA VAL A 18 -0.42 6.29 41.75
C VAL A 18 -0.76 7.24 40.61
N THR A 19 0.26 7.89 40.05
CA THR A 19 0.10 8.79 38.90
C THR A 19 0.54 8.08 37.62
N LEU A 20 -0.37 8.01 36.65
CA LEU A 20 -0.11 7.50 35.31
C LEU A 20 0.15 8.68 34.37
N GLN A 21 1.20 8.60 33.56
CA GLN A 21 1.61 9.66 32.64
C GLN A 21 2.06 9.06 31.31
N GLY A 22 1.96 9.86 30.26
CA GLY A 22 2.39 9.50 28.92
C GLY A 22 1.87 10.49 27.88
N GLN A 23 2.01 10.12 26.62
CA GLN A 23 1.65 10.97 25.49
C GLN A 23 0.65 10.27 24.57
N VAL A 24 -0.36 11.00 24.11
CA VAL A 24 -1.29 10.56 23.06
C VAL A 24 -0.77 11.02 21.71
N THR A 25 -0.52 10.08 20.78
CA THR A 25 0.07 10.38 19.47
C THR A 25 -0.63 9.64 18.33
N ARG A 26 -0.59 10.24 17.13
CA ARG A 26 -1.03 9.64 15.86
C ARG A 26 0.04 9.83 14.78
N ASN A 27 0.00 10.91 14.01
CA ASN A 27 1.18 11.31 13.25
C ASN A 27 2.08 12.12 14.15
N ALA A 28 1.58 13.16 14.81
CA ALA A 28 2.23 13.83 15.93
C ALA A 28 1.40 13.73 17.22
N ALA A 29 1.76 14.53 18.22
CA ALA A 29 0.99 14.69 19.44
C ALA A 29 -0.46 15.12 19.16
N LEU A 30 -1.42 14.50 19.85
CA LEU A 30 -2.84 14.84 19.75
C LEU A 30 -3.23 15.82 20.85
N LYS A 31 -3.69 17.00 20.44
CA LYS A 31 -4.28 18.02 21.32
C LYS A 31 -5.79 17.80 21.43
N ASP A 32 -6.36 18.05 22.60
CA ASP A 32 -7.79 17.95 22.89
C ASP A 32 -8.31 16.50 22.85
N ALA A 33 -7.46 15.54 23.24
CA ALA A 33 -7.84 14.16 23.54
C ALA A 33 -8.05 13.97 25.04
N THR A 34 -8.98 13.10 25.45
CA THR A 34 -9.22 12.80 26.87
C THR A 34 -8.77 11.37 27.17
N VAL A 35 -7.88 11.20 28.15
CA VAL A 35 -7.41 9.88 28.60
C VAL A 35 -8.13 9.48 29.87
N CYS A 36 -8.62 8.24 29.94
CA CYS A 36 -9.19 7.65 31.15
C CYS A 36 -8.78 6.19 31.32
N LEU A 37 -9.00 5.69 32.53
CA LEU A 37 -8.87 4.29 32.88
C LEU A 37 -10.24 3.61 32.67
N ASP A 38 -10.33 2.75 31.66
CA ASP A 38 -11.58 2.10 31.21
C ASP A 38 -11.91 0.89 32.10
N LEU A 39 -12.48 1.17 33.28
CA LEU A 39 -12.69 0.22 34.37
C LEU A 39 -13.73 -0.85 34.01
N ASN A 40 -14.73 -0.50 33.20
CA ASN A 40 -15.79 -1.42 32.80
C ASN A 40 -15.55 -2.08 31.43
N GLY A 41 -14.52 -1.63 30.70
CA GLY A 41 -14.12 -2.21 29.42
C GLY A 41 -15.04 -1.85 28.26
N ASN A 42 -15.80 -0.76 28.35
CA ASN A 42 -16.79 -0.36 27.34
C ASN A 42 -16.23 0.58 26.25
N ASP A 43 -14.94 0.92 26.28
CA ASP A 43 -14.29 1.87 25.37
C ASP A 43 -14.83 3.31 25.43
N ALA A 44 -15.38 3.73 26.57
CA ALA A 44 -15.79 5.10 26.83
C ALA A 44 -15.12 5.62 28.11
N CYS A 45 -15.04 6.96 28.24
CA CYS A 45 -14.66 7.58 29.50
C CYS A 45 -15.91 7.92 30.29
N ASP A 46 -16.30 7.03 31.19
CA ASP A 46 -17.54 7.14 31.95
C ASP A 46 -17.40 7.98 33.22
N ALA A 47 -18.55 8.42 33.73
CA ALA A 47 -18.59 9.09 35.03
C ALA A 47 -18.13 8.14 36.14
N GLY A 48 -17.12 8.57 36.92
CA GLY A 48 -16.54 7.78 38.01
C GLY A 48 -15.24 7.06 37.64
N GLU A 49 -14.84 7.10 36.37
CA GLU A 49 -13.54 6.61 35.94
C GLU A 49 -12.44 7.68 36.14
N PRO A 50 -11.24 7.30 36.63
CA PRO A 50 -10.11 8.21 36.67
C PRO A 50 -9.77 8.72 35.26
N ALA A 51 -9.94 10.03 35.06
CA ALA A 51 -9.70 10.71 33.79
C ALA A 51 -8.71 11.86 33.95
N SER A 52 -7.97 12.11 32.88
CA SER A 52 -7.11 13.28 32.71
C SER A 52 -7.89 14.48 32.20
N ALA A 53 -7.33 15.67 32.37
CA ALA A 53 -7.72 16.82 31.57
C ALA A 53 -7.44 16.57 30.08
N ALA A 54 -8.12 17.32 29.20
CA ALA A 54 -7.84 17.27 27.78
C ALA A 54 -6.35 17.57 27.50
N THR A 55 -5.73 16.79 26.62
CA THR A 55 -4.30 16.90 26.31
C THR A 55 -3.96 18.25 25.67
N GLY A 56 -2.81 18.81 26.05
CA GLY A 56 -2.28 20.03 25.44
C GLY A 56 -1.64 19.79 24.07
N VAL A 57 -0.98 20.81 23.52
CA VAL A 57 -0.27 20.75 22.21
C VAL A 57 0.83 19.69 22.14
N ASN A 58 1.36 19.31 23.30
CA ASN A 58 2.37 18.26 23.44
C ASN A 58 1.75 16.87 23.62
N GLY A 59 0.42 16.73 23.61
CA GLY A 59 -0.29 15.45 23.74
C GLY A 59 -0.11 14.76 25.09
N GLN A 60 0.47 15.42 26.09
CA GLN A 60 0.75 14.80 27.38
C GLN A 60 -0.53 14.66 28.20
N TYR A 61 -0.66 13.52 28.88
CA TYR A 61 -1.71 13.26 29.86
C TYR A 61 -1.10 12.94 31.23
N SER A 62 -1.84 13.28 32.27
CA SER A 62 -1.56 12.84 33.64
C SER A 62 -2.89 12.57 34.34
N LEU A 63 -2.99 11.42 35.01
CA LEU A 63 -4.14 11.08 35.84
C LEU A 63 -3.69 10.29 37.06
N THR A 64 -4.45 10.40 38.15
CA THR A 64 -4.17 9.72 39.41
C THR A 64 -5.27 8.69 39.67
N ALA A 65 -4.87 7.47 40.04
CA ALA A 65 -5.78 6.38 40.33
C ALA A 65 -5.27 5.55 41.51
N LEU A 66 -6.13 4.78 42.15
CA LEU A 66 -5.71 3.84 43.19
C LEU A 66 -4.98 2.64 42.55
N PRO A 67 -3.95 2.06 43.20
CA PRO A 67 -3.23 0.90 42.67
C PRO A 67 -4.15 -0.26 42.25
N ALA A 68 -5.23 -0.50 43.01
CA ALA A 68 -6.21 -1.53 42.73
C ALA A 68 -7.03 -1.28 41.45
N GLN A 69 -7.23 -0.01 41.06
CA GLN A 69 -7.91 0.36 39.83
C GLN A 69 -7.01 0.13 38.61
N VAL A 70 -5.70 0.37 38.75
CA VAL A 70 -4.74 0.26 37.64
C VAL A 70 -4.44 -1.20 37.28
N ALA A 71 -4.46 -2.09 38.27
CA ALA A 71 -4.16 -3.50 38.06
C ALA A 71 -5.17 -4.16 37.11
N GLY A 72 -4.71 -4.56 35.93
CA GLY A 72 -5.53 -5.28 34.95
C GLY A 72 -6.46 -4.40 34.10
N VAL A 73 -6.41 -3.07 34.24
CA VAL A 73 -7.25 -2.15 33.47
C VAL A 73 -6.46 -1.40 32.41
N ARG A 74 -7.05 -1.25 31.22
CA ARG A 74 -6.45 -0.55 30.07
C ARG A 74 -6.64 0.96 30.18
N LEU A 75 -5.72 1.70 29.57
CA LEU A 75 -5.93 3.13 29.33
C LEU A 75 -6.50 3.32 27.94
N ILE A 76 -7.43 4.25 27.82
CA ILE A 76 -7.98 4.69 26.54
C ILE A 76 -7.82 6.19 26.37
N ALA A 77 -7.66 6.63 25.13
CA ALA A 77 -7.69 8.04 24.75
C ALA A 77 -8.80 8.24 23.71
N ILE A 78 -9.77 9.09 24.05
CA ILE A 78 -10.86 9.48 23.15
C ILE A 78 -10.34 10.55 22.20
N VAL A 79 -10.38 10.25 20.91
CA VAL A 79 -10.13 11.20 19.84
C VAL A 79 -11.47 11.67 19.30
N LYS A 80 -11.79 12.93 19.58
CA LYS A 80 -13.06 13.53 19.21
C LYS A 80 -13.06 13.96 17.75
N ALA A 81 -14.08 13.51 17.01
CA ALA A 81 -14.27 13.82 15.61
C ALA A 81 -14.31 15.34 15.42
N ASN A 82 -13.49 15.84 14.50
CA ASN A 82 -13.47 17.25 14.12
C ASN A 82 -13.16 18.23 15.28
N VAL A 83 -12.62 17.74 16.40
CA VAL A 83 -12.18 18.55 17.56
C VAL A 83 -10.71 18.32 17.86
N THR A 84 -10.32 17.07 18.08
CA THR A 84 -8.92 16.72 18.39
C THR A 84 -8.03 17.10 17.20
N THR A 85 -6.92 17.78 17.47
CA THR A 85 -5.99 18.25 16.45
C THR A 85 -4.67 17.48 16.53
N ASP A 86 -4.17 17.03 15.38
CA ASP A 86 -2.86 16.41 15.25
C ASP A 86 -1.81 17.50 15.00
N ALA A 87 -0.78 17.58 15.84
CA ALA A 87 0.25 18.63 15.73
C ALA A 87 1.06 18.59 14.42
N SER A 88 0.93 17.53 13.60
CA SER A 88 1.48 17.51 12.24
C SER A 88 0.70 18.40 11.25
N ASN A 89 -0.54 18.75 11.57
CA ASN A 89 -1.37 19.69 10.82
C ASN A 89 -2.05 20.68 11.81
N PRO A 90 -1.29 21.62 12.39
CA PRO A 90 -1.82 22.54 13.39
C PRO A 90 -3.01 23.34 12.87
N GLY A 91 -4.06 23.46 13.69
CA GLY A 91 -5.28 24.19 13.33
C GLY A 91 -6.25 23.45 12.41
N GLN A 92 -5.91 22.24 11.97
CA GLN A 92 -6.80 21.37 11.20
C GLN A 92 -7.21 20.16 12.06
N PRO A 93 -8.47 20.10 12.54
CA PRO A 93 -8.94 18.95 13.29
C PRO A 93 -8.84 17.65 12.49
N VAL A 94 -8.66 16.52 13.17
CA VAL A 94 -8.70 15.21 12.52
C VAL A 94 -10.11 14.96 11.99
N THR A 95 -10.25 14.97 10.67
CA THR A 95 -11.55 14.74 10.00
C THR A 95 -11.92 13.25 10.06
N THR A 96 -13.01 12.96 10.77
CA THR A 96 -13.64 11.64 10.89
C THR A 96 -15.15 11.77 10.97
N THR A 97 -15.86 10.68 10.65
CA THR A 97 -17.32 10.60 10.77
C THR A 97 -17.80 10.40 12.20
N SER A 98 -16.97 9.79 13.04
CA SER A 98 -17.26 9.50 14.44
C SER A 98 -16.01 9.62 15.30
N ASP A 99 -16.22 9.75 16.61
CA ASP A 99 -15.15 9.60 17.60
C ASP A 99 -14.50 8.22 17.46
N TYR A 100 -13.22 8.13 17.79
CA TYR A 100 -12.53 6.86 17.85
C TYR A 100 -11.59 6.80 19.06
N VAL A 101 -11.22 5.58 19.43
CA VAL A 101 -10.52 5.32 20.69
C VAL A 101 -9.15 4.74 20.40
N LEU A 102 -8.12 5.38 20.93
CA LEU A 102 -6.77 4.81 21.02
C LEU A 102 -6.65 4.07 22.34
N LYS A 103 -5.98 2.92 22.35
CA LYS A 103 -5.91 2.03 23.52
C LYS A 103 -4.47 1.71 23.87
N ARG A 104 -4.21 1.52 25.16
CA ARG A 104 -2.97 0.95 25.69
C ARG A 104 -3.32 -0.22 26.60
N PRO A 105 -2.71 -1.41 26.38
CA PRO A 105 -2.98 -2.57 27.22
C PRO A 105 -2.73 -2.34 28.70
N ALA A 106 -3.46 -3.09 29.51
CA ALA A 106 -3.37 -3.08 30.96
C ALA A 106 -1.93 -3.29 31.48
N GLY A 107 -1.67 -2.74 32.67
CA GLY A 107 -0.41 -2.96 33.40
C GLY A 107 0.76 -2.07 33.00
N SER A 108 0.55 -1.02 32.18
CA SER A 108 1.60 -0.01 31.91
C SER A 108 1.05 1.38 31.63
N ALA A 109 1.70 2.41 32.17
CA ALA A 109 1.57 3.80 31.70
C ALA A 109 2.47 4.02 30.46
N GLY A 110 2.34 5.17 29.78
CA GLY A 110 3.18 5.55 28.64
C GLY A 110 2.39 5.96 27.41
N GLY A 111 2.97 5.81 26.21
CA GLY A 111 2.35 6.25 24.96
C GLY A 111 0.99 5.58 24.69
N ILE A 112 0.01 6.35 24.21
CA ILE A 112 -1.28 5.83 23.70
C ILE A 112 -1.38 6.23 22.24
N ASN A 113 -1.36 5.25 21.34
CA ASN A 113 -1.22 5.49 19.90
C ASN A 113 -1.85 4.35 19.04
N PRO A 114 -1.88 4.46 17.70
CA PRO A 114 -2.43 3.41 16.84
C PRO A 114 -1.77 2.03 16.99
N LEU A 115 -0.46 1.98 17.28
CA LEU A 115 0.28 0.72 17.44
C LEU A 115 -0.01 0.05 18.79
N THR A 116 -0.11 0.81 19.88
CA THR A 116 -0.56 0.25 21.17
C THR A 116 -2.02 -0.23 21.09
N THR A 117 -2.82 0.42 20.24
CA THR A 117 -4.20 -0.01 19.97
C THR A 117 -4.23 -1.34 19.21
N LEU A 118 -3.33 -1.53 18.25
CA LEU A 118 -3.15 -2.82 17.58
C LEU A 118 -2.69 -3.91 18.55
N VAL A 119 -1.78 -3.61 19.49
CA VAL A 119 -1.42 -4.56 20.56
C VAL A 119 -2.66 -4.92 21.40
N GLN A 120 -3.48 -3.94 21.76
CA GLN A 120 -4.71 -4.21 22.50
C GLN A 120 -5.68 -5.12 21.73
N ALA A 121 -5.72 -5.02 20.39
CA ALA A 121 -6.52 -5.93 19.56
C ALA A 121 -6.01 -7.39 19.66
N GLY A 122 -4.69 -7.60 19.71
CA GLY A 122 -4.13 -8.93 19.94
C GLY A 122 -4.42 -9.48 21.34
N VAL A 123 -4.35 -8.62 22.37
CA VAL A 123 -4.75 -8.99 23.74
C VAL A 123 -6.23 -9.37 23.81
N ALA A 124 -7.09 -8.60 23.15
CA ALA A 124 -8.53 -8.92 23.05
C ALA A 124 -8.80 -10.23 22.30
N ALA A 125 -7.91 -10.61 21.37
CA ALA A 125 -7.93 -11.91 20.70
C ALA A 125 -7.34 -13.07 21.53
N GLY A 126 -6.99 -12.83 22.80
CA GLY A 126 -6.53 -13.87 23.74
C GLY A 126 -5.01 -13.99 23.88
N MET A 127 -4.21 -13.13 23.22
CA MET A 127 -2.75 -13.13 23.39
C MET A 127 -2.35 -12.51 24.73
N SER A 128 -1.21 -12.95 25.29
CA SER A 128 -0.57 -12.17 26.35
C SER A 128 -0.07 -10.82 25.79
N ASN A 129 0.04 -9.79 26.63
CA ASN A 129 0.57 -8.48 26.21
C ASN A 129 1.98 -8.62 25.60
N THR A 130 2.84 -9.46 26.17
CA THR A 130 4.20 -9.73 25.66
C THR A 130 4.16 -10.38 24.27
N GLN A 131 3.32 -11.41 24.09
CA GLN A 131 3.17 -12.08 22.79
C GLN A 131 2.59 -11.13 21.73
N SER A 132 1.55 -10.37 22.09
CA SER A 132 0.93 -9.41 21.18
C SER A 132 1.93 -8.34 20.72
N ARG A 133 2.75 -7.79 21.63
CA ARG A 133 3.81 -6.83 21.29
C ARG A 133 4.85 -7.42 20.33
N ALA A 134 5.31 -8.64 20.60
CA ALA A 134 6.26 -9.32 19.72
C ALA A 134 5.65 -9.54 18.32
N ASN A 135 4.41 -10.03 18.27
CA ASN A 135 3.70 -10.27 17.01
C ASN A 135 3.44 -8.98 16.23
N VAL A 136 3.06 -7.87 16.89
CA VAL A 136 2.89 -6.57 16.23
C VAL A 136 4.20 -6.06 15.63
N ALA A 137 5.30 -6.15 16.37
CA ALA A 137 6.62 -5.75 15.87
C ALA A 137 7.01 -6.56 14.61
N THR A 138 6.82 -7.88 14.65
CA THR A 138 7.08 -8.75 13.49
C THR A 138 6.11 -8.48 12.33
N GLN A 139 4.81 -8.34 12.60
CA GLN A 139 3.76 -8.14 11.61
C GLN A 139 3.98 -6.86 10.81
N LEU A 140 4.41 -5.79 11.48
CA LEU A 140 4.64 -4.48 10.86
C LEU A 140 6.10 -4.29 10.43
N GLY A 141 7.01 -5.20 10.83
CA GLY A 141 8.43 -5.09 10.54
C GLY A 141 9.12 -3.88 11.17
N ILE A 142 8.73 -3.55 12.41
CA ILE A 142 9.25 -2.41 13.17
C ILE A 142 9.99 -2.90 14.42
N ALA A 143 10.87 -2.07 14.98
CA ALA A 143 11.47 -2.36 16.28
C ALA A 143 10.40 -2.32 17.39
N ALA A 144 10.42 -3.29 18.33
CA ALA A 144 9.40 -3.39 19.38
C ALA A 144 9.26 -2.13 20.24
N GLY A 145 10.37 -1.42 20.52
CA GLY A 145 10.33 -0.15 21.26
C GLY A 145 9.55 0.97 20.54
N LYS A 146 9.44 0.92 19.21
CA LYS A 146 8.67 1.89 18.42
C LYS A 146 7.16 1.75 18.60
N ILE A 147 6.67 0.66 19.19
CA ILE A 147 5.24 0.51 19.51
C ILE A 147 4.81 1.59 20.51
N ASP A 148 5.63 1.88 21.52
CA ASP A 148 5.32 2.87 22.55
C ASP A 148 5.71 4.29 22.12
N ASP A 149 6.84 4.43 21.41
CA ASP A 149 7.35 5.72 20.96
C ASP A 149 8.04 5.62 19.60
N TYR A 150 7.33 6.07 18.56
CA TYR A 150 7.83 6.24 17.20
C TYR A 150 8.07 7.70 16.81
N GLN A 151 7.95 8.67 17.74
CA GLN A 151 7.99 10.10 17.40
C GLN A 151 9.37 10.58 16.94
N GLY A 152 10.43 9.80 17.19
CA GLY A 152 11.76 10.02 16.62
C GLY A 152 11.90 9.68 15.14
N ASP A 153 10.93 8.99 14.53
CA ASP A 153 10.88 8.81 13.07
C ASP A 153 10.36 10.10 12.39
N PRO A 154 10.75 10.38 11.13
CA PRO A 154 10.20 11.49 10.37
C PRO A 154 8.66 11.45 10.32
N PRO A 155 7.97 12.60 10.47
CA PRO A 155 6.52 12.66 10.32
C PRO A 155 6.04 12.12 8.98
N ALA A 156 4.88 11.45 9.00
CA ALA A 156 4.20 11.12 7.77
C ALA A 156 3.78 12.41 7.04
N SER A 157 4.01 12.48 5.73
CA SER A 157 3.74 13.65 4.88
C SER A 157 3.25 13.23 3.49
N ASP A 158 2.39 14.02 2.86
CA ASP A 158 1.80 13.62 1.58
C ASP A 158 2.81 13.58 0.42
N THR A 159 3.99 14.19 0.58
CA THR A 159 5.02 14.30 -0.47
C THR A 159 6.08 13.21 -0.42
N LEU A 160 6.23 12.50 0.70
CA LEU A 160 7.28 11.49 0.85
C LEU A 160 6.86 10.35 1.79
N VAL A 161 6.43 9.24 1.20
CA VAL A 161 6.19 7.97 1.91
C VAL A 161 7.53 7.32 2.26
N GLN A 162 7.65 6.88 3.51
CA GLN A 162 8.83 6.18 4.03
C GLN A 162 8.41 4.94 4.82
N ASP A 163 9.23 3.89 4.79
CA ASP A 163 9.06 2.69 5.61
C ASP A 163 9.54 2.94 7.04
N THR A 164 8.68 3.58 7.86
CA THR A 164 8.95 3.92 9.26
C THR A 164 7.79 3.52 10.16
N ALA A 165 8.03 3.35 11.47
CA ALA A 165 6.97 3.00 12.40
C ALA A 165 5.91 4.12 12.49
N ARG A 166 6.33 5.38 12.35
CA ARG A 166 5.42 6.54 12.33
C ARG A 166 4.50 6.56 11.12
N TRP A 167 5.01 6.24 9.93
CA TRP A 167 4.17 6.05 8.73
C TRP A 167 3.18 4.90 8.89
N ILE A 168 3.64 3.77 9.41
CA ILE A 168 2.78 2.60 9.65
C ILE A 168 1.72 2.91 10.72
N ALA A 169 2.04 3.68 11.77
CA ALA A 169 1.07 4.14 12.77
C ALA A 169 0.04 5.08 12.15
N ALA A 170 0.47 6.03 11.31
CA ALA A 170 -0.42 6.92 10.57
C ALA A 170 -1.35 6.13 9.64
N PHE A 171 -0.84 5.12 8.94
CA PHE A 171 -1.64 4.22 8.11
C PHE A 171 -2.62 3.38 8.94
N THR A 172 -2.17 2.80 10.06
CA THR A 172 -3.00 2.03 11.00
C THR A 172 -4.14 2.87 11.57
N SER A 173 -3.91 4.17 11.77
CA SER A 173 -4.98 5.09 12.22
C SER A 173 -6.13 5.22 11.22
N ILE A 174 -5.95 4.90 9.93
CA ILE A 174 -7.06 4.85 8.97
C ILE A 174 -8.08 3.82 9.42
N ALA A 175 -7.62 2.65 9.88
CA ALA A 175 -8.51 1.61 10.35
C ALA A 175 -9.37 2.06 11.52
N LEU A 176 -8.76 2.75 12.49
CA LEU A 176 -9.45 3.27 13.66
C LEU A 176 -10.49 4.34 13.31
N ARG A 177 -10.17 5.22 12.35
CA ARG A 177 -11.06 6.31 11.90
C ARG A 177 -12.24 5.82 11.06
N GLU A 178 -12.07 4.71 10.35
CA GLU A 178 -13.06 4.16 9.42
C GLU A 178 -13.74 2.88 9.94
N GLY A 179 -13.46 2.47 11.19
CA GLY A 179 -14.03 1.27 11.79
C GLY A 179 -13.56 -0.05 11.15
N ILE A 180 -12.40 -0.06 10.51
CA ILE A 180 -11.80 -1.29 9.95
C ILE A 180 -11.24 -2.13 11.10
N PRO A 181 -11.56 -3.43 11.18
CA PRO A 181 -11.13 -4.27 12.29
C PRO A 181 -9.61 -4.44 12.32
N LEU A 182 -8.98 -4.16 13.45
CA LEU A 182 -7.57 -4.47 13.67
C LEU A 182 -7.40 -5.94 14.06
N ALA A 183 -6.34 -6.57 13.54
CA ALA A 183 -6.02 -7.96 13.87
C ALA A 183 -4.50 -8.14 13.96
N VAL A 184 -4.06 -8.82 15.02
CA VAL A 184 -2.67 -9.23 15.19
C VAL A 184 -2.52 -10.66 14.67
N ALA A 185 -1.60 -10.89 13.75
CA ALA A 185 -1.26 -12.22 13.29
C ALA A 185 -0.72 -13.04 14.46
N ASP A 186 -1.12 -14.31 14.57
CA ASP A 186 -0.57 -15.23 15.56
C ASP A 186 0.31 -16.27 14.85
N PRO A 187 1.65 -16.14 14.89
CA PRO A 187 2.55 -17.13 14.34
C PRO A 187 2.46 -18.48 15.05
N SER A 188 2.04 -18.53 16.32
CA SER A 188 2.06 -19.75 17.14
C SER A 188 1.03 -20.80 16.68
N VAL A 189 -0.02 -20.37 15.99
CA VAL A 189 -1.04 -21.25 15.41
C VAL A 189 -0.79 -21.47 13.91
N ALA A 190 -1.17 -22.64 13.39
CA ALA A 190 -1.14 -22.88 11.95
C ALA A 190 -2.23 -22.06 11.24
N GLY A 191 -1.93 -21.59 10.02
CA GLY A 191 -2.87 -20.89 9.16
C GLY A 191 -3.30 -21.75 7.97
N SER A 192 -4.58 -21.67 7.62
CA SER A 192 -5.12 -22.35 6.43
C SER A 192 -4.67 -21.67 5.13
N ALA A 193 -4.59 -22.46 4.06
CA ALA A 193 -4.43 -21.91 2.72
C ALA A 193 -5.65 -21.05 2.34
N SER A 194 -5.46 -20.04 1.51
CA SER A 194 -6.54 -19.19 1.01
C SER A 194 -6.25 -18.66 -0.39
N GLU A 195 -7.30 -18.25 -1.10
CA GLU A 195 -7.19 -17.61 -2.40
C GLU A 195 -8.06 -16.35 -2.41
N GLN A 196 -7.45 -15.20 -2.66
CA GLN A 196 -8.17 -13.93 -2.78
C GLN A 196 -8.14 -13.45 -4.22
N MET A 197 -9.31 -13.17 -4.79
CA MET A 197 -9.40 -12.57 -6.13
C MET A 197 -8.84 -11.15 -6.12
N ASP A 198 -7.97 -10.83 -7.09
CA ASP A 198 -7.38 -9.50 -7.32
C ASP A 198 -7.99 -8.78 -8.50
N ASN A 199 -8.23 -9.50 -9.60
CA ASN A 199 -8.76 -8.95 -10.85
C ASN A 199 -9.43 -10.03 -11.70
N LEU A 200 -10.50 -9.66 -12.41
CA LEU A 200 -11.16 -10.51 -13.41
C LEU A 200 -11.50 -9.64 -14.62
N ILE A 201 -11.04 -10.04 -15.79
CA ILE A 201 -11.54 -9.62 -17.08
C ILE A 201 -12.20 -10.85 -17.70
N TRP A 202 -13.48 -10.78 -18.02
CA TRP A 202 -14.23 -11.88 -18.59
C TRP A 202 -15.18 -11.34 -19.65
N ALA A 203 -14.91 -11.71 -20.91
CA ALA A 203 -15.84 -11.52 -22.01
C ALA A 203 -16.61 -12.82 -22.26
N ASP A 204 -15.89 -13.95 -22.28
CA ASP A 204 -16.43 -15.30 -22.39
C ASP A 204 -15.39 -16.33 -21.93
N ALA A 205 -15.74 -17.63 -21.95
CA ALA A 205 -14.84 -18.72 -21.51
C ALA A 205 -13.59 -18.93 -22.41
N SER A 206 -13.56 -18.34 -23.60
CA SER A 206 -12.42 -18.33 -24.54
C SER A 206 -11.60 -17.04 -24.47
N ASN A 207 -12.13 -15.99 -23.85
CA ASN A 207 -11.54 -14.65 -23.75
C ASN A 207 -11.68 -14.11 -22.33
N PHE A 208 -10.72 -14.46 -21.48
CA PHE A 208 -10.68 -14.03 -20.09
C PHE A 208 -9.25 -13.84 -19.58
N TYR A 209 -9.14 -13.12 -18.48
CA TYR A 209 -7.97 -13.04 -17.63
C TYR A 209 -8.41 -12.95 -16.18
N TRP A 210 -7.79 -13.69 -15.29
CA TRP A 210 -7.96 -13.48 -13.86
C TRP A 210 -6.62 -13.44 -13.15
N ARG A 211 -6.62 -12.76 -12.01
CA ARG A 211 -5.51 -12.71 -11.06
C ARG A 211 -6.06 -12.98 -9.66
N SER A 212 -5.38 -13.86 -8.92
CA SER A 212 -5.65 -14.13 -7.51
C SER A 212 -4.35 -14.22 -6.72
N LEU A 213 -4.44 -13.98 -5.42
CA LEU A 213 -3.36 -14.15 -4.45
C LEU A 213 -3.62 -15.44 -3.69
N GLN A 214 -2.79 -16.46 -3.94
CA GLN A 214 -2.92 -17.79 -3.34
C GLN A 214 -1.93 -17.92 -2.18
N ALA A 215 -2.44 -17.77 -0.96
CA ALA A 215 -1.65 -17.98 0.24
C ALA A 215 -1.55 -19.48 0.54
N ALA A 216 -0.33 -19.99 0.66
CA ALA A 216 -0.09 -21.36 1.10
C ALA A 216 -0.54 -21.55 2.56
N ALA A 217 -0.78 -22.81 2.96
CA ALA A 217 -0.94 -23.12 4.37
C ALA A 217 0.34 -22.72 5.14
N ARG A 218 0.17 -22.06 6.28
CA ARG A 218 1.27 -21.58 7.12
C ARG A 218 1.47 -22.53 8.30
N PRO A 219 2.64 -23.18 8.45
CA PRO A 219 2.93 -23.97 9.63
C PRO A 219 2.96 -23.11 10.91
N ALA A 220 2.56 -23.71 12.04
CA ALA A 220 2.76 -23.11 13.35
C ALA A 220 4.25 -22.74 13.56
N GLY A 221 4.51 -21.61 14.20
CA GLY A 221 5.84 -21.03 14.41
C GLY A 221 6.37 -20.19 13.23
N SER A 222 5.75 -20.25 12.04
CA SER A 222 6.18 -19.42 10.91
C SER A 222 5.59 -18.00 11.02
N ALA A 223 6.43 -16.98 10.95
CA ALA A 223 6.00 -15.57 11.05
C ALA A 223 5.33 -15.03 9.77
N THR A 224 5.61 -15.65 8.61
CA THR A 224 5.09 -15.21 7.32
C THR A 224 4.46 -16.36 6.56
N THR A 225 3.48 -16.03 5.72
CA THR A 225 2.89 -16.92 4.72
C THR A 225 3.48 -16.58 3.35
N THR A 226 3.78 -17.63 2.57
CA THR A 226 4.12 -17.50 1.16
C THR A 226 2.84 -17.34 0.34
N VAL A 227 2.81 -16.35 -0.54
CA VAL A 227 1.69 -16.03 -1.41
C VAL A 227 2.15 -16.08 -2.87
N ALA A 228 1.41 -16.80 -3.70
CA ALA A 228 1.60 -16.83 -5.14
C ALA A 228 0.71 -15.78 -5.82
N ASP A 229 1.26 -15.02 -6.76
CA ASP A 229 0.50 -14.17 -7.68
C ASP A 229 -0.02 -15.06 -8.81
N ALA A 230 -1.15 -15.73 -8.62
CA ALA A 230 -1.70 -16.65 -9.60
C ALA A 230 -2.45 -15.89 -10.68
N ARG A 231 -2.09 -16.14 -11.94
CA ARG A 231 -2.76 -15.58 -13.11
C ARG A 231 -3.16 -16.69 -14.06
N ALA A 232 -4.27 -16.52 -14.76
CA ALA A 232 -4.57 -17.31 -15.94
C ALA A 232 -5.36 -16.46 -16.94
N GLY A 233 -5.38 -16.90 -18.19
CA GLY A 233 -6.20 -16.27 -19.19
C GLY A 233 -6.15 -16.98 -20.53
N LYS A 234 -7.15 -16.70 -21.35
CA LYS A 234 -7.25 -17.16 -22.73
C LYS A 234 -7.51 -15.99 -23.68
N ILE A 235 -7.00 -16.10 -24.90
CA ILE A 235 -7.32 -15.22 -26.02
C ILE A 235 -7.69 -16.13 -27.19
N ALA A 236 -8.91 -15.97 -27.72
CA ALA A 236 -9.46 -16.82 -28.77
C ALA A 236 -9.31 -18.33 -28.46
N GLY A 237 -9.53 -18.70 -27.19
CA GLY A 237 -9.45 -20.08 -26.71
C GLY A 237 -8.04 -20.58 -26.38
N ALA A 238 -6.99 -19.87 -26.79
CA ALA A 238 -5.60 -20.24 -26.51
C ALA A 238 -5.14 -19.73 -25.14
N THR A 239 -4.59 -20.63 -24.31
CA THR A 239 -4.02 -20.27 -23.00
C THR A 239 -2.82 -19.34 -23.14
N ARG A 240 -2.78 -18.31 -22.31
CA ARG A 240 -1.65 -17.37 -22.25
C ARG A 240 -0.47 -17.99 -21.46
N PRO A 241 0.77 -17.93 -21.99
CA PRO A 241 1.94 -18.43 -21.25
C PRO A 241 2.32 -17.50 -20.09
N ASP A 242 3.06 -18.01 -19.11
CA ASP A 242 3.56 -17.18 -18.00
C ASP A 242 4.56 -16.12 -18.50
N PHE A 243 5.52 -16.49 -19.36
CA PHE A 243 6.59 -15.61 -19.89
C PHE A 243 6.85 -15.81 -21.39
N GLY A 244 7.74 -15.00 -21.97
CA GLY A 244 8.34 -15.24 -23.29
C GLY A 244 7.49 -14.87 -24.52
N ALA A 245 6.33 -14.25 -24.35
CA ALA A 245 5.43 -13.91 -25.45
C ALA A 245 4.77 -12.53 -25.31
N ALA A 246 4.36 -11.98 -26.45
CA ALA A 246 3.62 -10.73 -26.55
C ALA A 246 2.23 -10.76 -25.87
N ASN A 247 1.74 -11.93 -25.45
CA ASN A 247 0.51 -12.12 -24.67
C ASN A 247 0.76 -12.76 -23.28
N SER A 248 2.00 -12.84 -22.80
CA SER A 248 2.34 -13.46 -21.50
C SER A 248 1.62 -12.82 -20.30
N LEU A 249 1.41 -13.63 -19.25
CA LEU A 249 0.75 -13.25 -17.99
C LEU A 249 1.64 -12.42 -17.06
N TYR A 250 2.96 -12.64 -17.10
CA TYR A 250 3.95 -11.95 -16.28
C TYR A 250 4.97 -11.25 -17.19
N ARG A 251 5.08 -9.93 -17.05
CA ARG A 251 6.00 -9.10 -17.86
C ARG A 251 6.64 -7.98 -17.08
N SER A 252 6.49 -7.98 -15.77
CA SER A 252 7.06 -6.93 -14.95
C SER A 252 8.41 -7.40 -14.42
N ALA A 253 9.39 -6.50 -14.42
CA ALA A 253 10.66 -6.68 -13.73
C ALA A 253 10.84 -5.57 -12.71
N TYR A 254 11.37 -5.88 -11.55
CA TYR A 254 11.66 -4.90 -10.50
C TYR A 254 13.16 -4.85 -10.24
N LEU A 255 13.67 -3.66 -9.97
CA LEU A 255 15.05 -3.48 -9.55
C LEU A 255 15.17 -3.81 -8.06
N THR A 256 15.67 -5.00 -7.75
CA THR A 256 15.89 -5.47 -6.38
C THR A 256 17.32 -5.15 -5.93
N PRO A 257 17.68 -5.34 -4.64
CA PRO A 257 19.07 -5.27 -4.19
C PRO A 257 20.02 -6.22 -4.94
N GLY A 258 19.51 -7.31 -5.52
CA GLY A 258 20.26 -8.25 -6.35
C GLY A 258 20.25 -7.94 -7.86
N GLY A 259 19.75 -6.77 -8.27
CA GLY A 259 19.57 -6.38 -9.66
C GLY A 259 18.17 -6.63 -10.19
N TRP A 260 18.01 -6.60 -11.51
CA TRP A 260 16.72 -6.75 -12.19
C TRP A 260 16.15 -8.17 -12.04
N GLN A 261 14.95 -8.25 -11.47
CA GLN A 261 14.26 -9.50 -11.20
C GLN A 261 12.92 -9.53 -11.94
N MET A 262 12.72 -10.53 -12.78
CA MET A 262 11.40 -10.81 -13.36
C MET A 262 10.44 -11.29 -12.27
N CYS A 263 9.25 -10.69 -12.22
CA CYS A 263 8.24 -10.98 -11.21
C CYS A 263 7.19 -11.95 -11.76
N GLY A 264 7.30 -13.21 -11.35
CA GLY A 264 6.43 -14.31 -11.77
C GLY A 264 5.40 -14.73 -10.74
N ARG A 265 4.74 -15.86 -11.01
CA ARG A 265 3.80 -16.51 -10.08
C ARG A 265 4.41 -16.73 -8.69
N ASN A 266 5.66 -17.21 -8.66
CA ASN A 266 6.41 -17.57 -7.45
C ASN A 266 7.86 -17.04 -7.49
N THR A 267 8.14 -16.01 -8.30
CA THR A 267 9.51 -15.65 -8.64
C THR A 267 9.74 -14.16 -8.42
N PRO A 268 10.36 -13.76 -7.31
CA PRO A 268 10.36 -14.49 -6.03
C PRO A 268 8.95 -14.55 -5.45
N ALA A 269 8.72 -15.48 -4.53
CA ALA A 269 7.42 -15.60 -3.89
C ALA A 269 7.11 -14.37 -3.03
N ILE A 270 5.83 -13.97 -2.99
CA ILE A 270 5.38 -12.89 -2.13
C ILE A 270 5.40 -13.40 -0.70
N THR A 271 5.94 -12.63 0.23
CA THR A 271 5.78 -12.92 1.67
C THR A 271 4.76 -11.98 2.27
N SER A 272 3.92 -12.49 3.17
CA SER A 272 2.92 -11.72 3.90
C SER A 272 2.96 -12.08 5.37
N THR A 273 2.88 -11.09 6.26
CA THR A 273 2.83 -11.31 7.71
C THR A 273 1.44 -11.68 8.23
N GLY A 274 0.39 -11.54 7.41
CA GLY A 274 -1.00 -11.68 7.86
C GLY A 274 -1.43 -10.53 8.78
N GLY A 275 -2.54 -10.71 9.52
CA GLY A 275 -3.12 -9.68 10.37
C GLY A 275 -3.77 -8.52 9.59
N ASN A 276 -4.17 -7.47 10.31
CA ASN A 276 -4.75 -6.26 9.75
C ASN A 276 -4.33 -5.05 10.62
N PRO A 277 -3.36 -4.22 10.18
CA PRO A 277 -2.73 -4.18 8.86
C PRO A 277 -1.76 -5.34 8.61
N SER A 278 -1.67 -5.80 7.38
CA SER A 278 -0.70 -6.82 6.95
C SER A 278 0.43 -6.22 6.15
N ARG A 279 1.67 -6.61 6.44
CA ARG A 279 2.85 -6.24 5.64
C ARG A 279 3.17 -7.33 4.64
N SER A 280 3.55 -6.93 3.43
CA SER A 280 3.97 -7.87 2.38
C SER A 280 5.17 -7.37 1.58
N LEU A 281 5.94 -8.30 1.04
CA LEU A 281 7.07 -8.04 0.14
C LEU A 281 6.79 -8.68 -1.21
N TYR A 282 6.50 -7.85 -2.21
CA TYR A 282 6.32 -8.27 -3.59
C TYR A 282 7.65 -8.22 -4.35
N CYS A 283 7.92 -9.27 -5.13
CA CYS A 283 9.11 -9.37 -5.98
C CYS A 283 10.45 -9.10 -5.26
N GLY A 284 10.52 -9.41 -3.96
CA GLY A 284 11.75 -9.26 -3.16
C GLY A 284 12.19 -7.82 -2.88
N THR A 285 11.41 -6.81 -3.30
CA THR A 285 11.80 -5.40 -3.10
C THR A 285 10.64 -4.46 -2.79
N SER A 286 9.43 -4.74 -3.30
CA SER A 286 8.28 -3.85 -3.14
C SER A 286 7.56 -4.14 -1.82
N SER A 287 7.89 -3.37 -0.79
CA SER A 287 7.30 -3.48 0.54
C SER A 287 5.99 -2.71 0.59
N SER A 288 4.94 -3.31 1.13
CA SER A 288 3.66 -2.64 1.32
C SER A 288 3.00 -3.03 2.63
N VAL A 289 2.17 -2.12 3.15
CA VAL A 289 1.24 -2.41 4.25
C VAL A 289 -0.18 -2.25 3.74
N THR A 290 -1.05 -3.17 4.12
CA THR A 290 -2.43 -3.20 3.62
C THR A 290 -3.44 -3.40 4.74
N LEU A 291 -4.54 -2.65 4.66
CA LEU A 291 -5.73 -2.82 5.48
C LEU A 291 -6.82 -3.50 4.65
N SER A 292 -7.60 -4.36 5.28
CA SER A 292 -8.72 -5.05 4.66
C SER A 292 -9.99 -4.83 5.47
N GLN A 293 -11.05 -4.36 4.82
CA GLN A 293 -12.37 -4.20 5.41
C GLN A 293 -13.32 -5.22 4.78
N PRO A 294 -13.52 -6.39 5.42
CA PRO A 294 -14.41 -7.42 4.90
C PRO A 294 -15.89 -7.06 5.11
N SER A 295 -16.75 -7.49 4.18
CA SER A 295 -18.20 -7.45 4.28
C SER A 295 -18.81 -8.71 3.67
N ALA A 296 -19.78 -9.30 4.37
CA ALA A 296 -20.47 -10.50 3.90
C ALA A 296 -21.30 -10.21 2.64
N VAL A 297 -21.23 -11.12 1.67
CA VAL A 297 -22.03 -11.08 0.44
C VAL A 297 -22.84 -12.37 0.24
N ALA A 298 -22.86 -13.25 1.25
CA ALA A 298 -23.66 -14.48 1.22
C ALA A 298 -25.14 -14.16 0.92
N GLY A 299 -25.71 -14.87 -0.06
CA GLY A 299 -27.07 -14.64 -0.54
C GLY A 299 -27.23 -13.48 -1.54
N GLU A 300 -26.22 -12.62 -1.72
CA GLU A 300 -26.24 -11.60 -2.78
C GLU A 300 -26.12 -12.29 -4.16
N ALA A 301 -26.87 -11.82 -5.15
CA ALA A 301 -26.72 -12.27 -6.53
C ALA A 301 -25.35 -11.85 -7.07
N MET A 302 -24.60 -12.76 -7.70
CA MET A 302 -23.27 -12.46 -8.23
C MET A 302 -23.28 -11.31 -9.25
N ALA A 303 -24.32 -11.24 -10.08
CA ALA A 303 -24.53 -10.15 -11.03
C ALA A 303 -24.78 -8.78 -10.36
N ALA A 304 -25.41 -8.75 -9.18
CA ALA A 304 -25.62 -7.53 -8.42
C ALA A 304 -24.28 -6.99 -7.87
N LEU A 305 -23.41 -7.87 -7.37
CA LEU A 305 -22.06 -7.51 -6.95
C LEU A 305 -21.25 -6.92 -8.11
N VAL A 306 -21.29 -7.55 -9.30
CA VAL A 306 -20.63 -7.01 -10.50
C VAL A 306 -21.12 -5.60 -10.79
N THR A 307 -22.43 -5.38 -10.80
CA THR A 307 -23.03 -4.06 -11.08
C THR A 307 -22.60 -3.02 -10.03
N ARG A 308 -22.59 -3.40 -8.75
CA ARG A 308 -22.19 -2.53 -7.64
C ARG A 308 -20.71 -2.15 -7.72
N TRP A 309 -19.83 -3.10 -8.06
CA TRP A 309 -18.41 -2.81 -8.27
C TRP A 309 -18.17 -1.92 -9.49
N GLN A 310 -18.89 -2.12 -10.60
CA GLN A 310 -18.78 -1.24 -11.77
C GLN A 310 -19.18 0.21 -11.47
N ALA A 311 -20.08 0.44 -10.51
CA ALA A 311 -20.52 1.77 -10.11
C ALA A 311 -19.45 2.56 -9.32
N ASP A 312 -18.39 1.90 -8.83
CA ASP A 312 -17.23 2.54 -8.19
C ASP A 312 -15.93 2.19 -8.93
N PRO A 313 -15.59 2.94 -10.01
CA PRO A 313 -14.38 2.70 -10.78
C PRO A 313 -13.08 2.77 -9.97
N ALA A 314 -13.07 3.48 -8.84
CA ALA A 314 -11.87 3.66 -8.03
C ALA A 314 -11.46 2.38 -7.29
N THR A 315 -12.40 1.47 -7.04
CA THR A 315 -12.15 0.21 -6.33
C THR A 315 -12.41 -1.03 -7.19
N ASN A 316 -13.07 -0.86 -8.34
CA ASN A 316 -13.45 -1.94 -9.25
C ASN A 316 -12.27 -2.79 -9.74
N ARG A 317 -12.46 -4.10 -9.71
CA ARG A 317 -11.53 -5.13 -10.17
C ARG A 317 -12.14 -6.14 -11.15
N ILE A 318 -13.34 -5.87 -11.63
CA ILE A 318 -14.04 -6.69 -12.61
C ILE A 318 -14.14 -5.89 -13.91
N ASN A 319 -13.79 -6.48 -15.05
CA ASN A 319 -13.84 -5.87 -16.39
C ASN A 319 -13.39 -4.39 -16.41
N ASN A 320 -12.33 -4.08 -15.68
CA ASN A 320 -11.83 -2.71 -15.48
C ASN A 320 -10.90 -2.24 -16.61
N ASP A 321 -10.89 -2.96 -17.73
CA ASP A 321 -10.15 -2.65 -18.96
C ASP A 321 -11.05 -2.10 -20.08
N GLY A 322 -12.33 -1.85 -19.78
CA GLY A 322 -13.33 -1.41 -20.75
C GLY A 322 -14.14 -2.56 -21.39
N THR A 323 -13.83 -3.81 -21.07
CA THR A 323 -14.66 -4.96 -21.49
C THR A 323 -16.09 -4.81 -20.97
N SER A 324 -17.10 -4.99 -21.83
CA SER A 324 -18.50 -4.93 -21.40
C SER A 324 -18.83 -6.01 -20.36
N THR A 325 -19.62 -5.69 -19.34
CA THR A 325 -20.10 -6.65 -18.34
C THR A 325 -21.36 -7.39 -18.77
N ALA A 326 -21.96 -7.10 -19.93
CA ALA A 326 -23.24 -7.69 -20.34
C ALA A 326 -23.17 -9.22 -20.42
N ALA A 327 -22.15 -9.76 -21.08
CA ALA A 327 -21.95 -11.21 -21.18
C ALA A 327 -21.65 -11.83 -19.80
N LEU A 328 -20.83 -11.17 -18.99
CA LEU A 328 -20.49 -11.61 -17.63
C LEU A 328 -21.75 -11.72 -16.75
N VAL A 329 -22.57 -10.67 -16.72
CA VAL A 329 -23.83 -10.65 -15.98
C VAL A 329 -24.78 -11.74 -16.49
N GLY A 330 -24.87 -11.92 -17.81
CA GLY A 330 -25.65 -13.01 -18.42
C GLY A 330 -25.18 -14.40 -17.99
N ALA A 331 -23.87 -14.64 -17.92
CA ALA A 331 -23.29 -15.92 -17.50
C ALA A 331 -23.47 -16.20 -16.00
N LEU A 332 -23.44 -15.16 -15.16
CA LEU A 332 -23.69 -15.28 -13.72
C LEU A 332 -25.18 -15.56 -13.42
N GLY A 333 -26.09 -15.02 -14.23
CA GLY A 333 -27.52 -15.24 -14.10
C GLY A 333 -28.06 -14.89 -12.71
N ALA A 334 -28.95 -15.73 -12.18
CA ALA A 334 -29.55 -15.59 -10.85
C ALA A 334 -28.72 -16.26 -9.73
N THR A 335 -27.51 -16.74 -10.02
CA THR A 335 -26.68 -17.43 -9.02
C THR A 335 -26.30 -16.49 -7.89
N THR A 336 -26.49 -16.94 -6.65
CA THR A 336 -26.16 -16.21 -5.44
C THR A 336 -24.88 -16.73 -4.80
N PHE A 337 -24.18 -15.86 -4.06
CA PHE A 337 -23.03 -16.28 -3.29
C PHE A 337 -23.42 -17.23 -2.14
N PRO A 338 -22.59 -18.25 -1.84
CA PRO A 338 -22.84 -19.18 -0.75
C PRO A 338 -22.51 -18.56 0.63
N ALA A 339 -22.85 -19.29 1.71
CA ALA A 339 -22.49 -18.91 3.07
C ALA A 339 -20.96 -18.78 3.24
N GLY A 340 -20.51 -17.76 3.98
CA GLY A 340 -19.09 -17.45 4.17
C GLY A 340 -18.43 -16.73 3.00
N ALA A 341 -19.19 -16.37 1.95
CA ALA A 341 -18.71 -15.49 0.89
C ALA A 341 -18.62 -14.05 1.40
N GLU A 342 -17.47 -13.42 1.14
CA GLU A 342 -17.20 -12.03 1.51
C GLU A 342 -16.53 -11.32 0.35
N GLU A 343 -16.85 -10.03 0.25
CA GLU A 343 -15.98 -9.07 -0.41
C GLU A 343 -15.12 -8.35 0.63
N ALA A 344 -14.01 -7.75 0.20
CA ALA A 344 -13.22 -6.90 1.06
C ALA A 344 -12.70 -5.67 0.32
N GLN A 345 -12.94 -4.50 0.88
CA GLN A 345 -12.28 -3.28 0.43
C GLN A 345 -10.86 -3.25 1.00
N ARG A 346 -9.87 -3.43 0.12
CA ARG A 346 -8.45 -3.37 0.46
C ARG A 346 -7.93 -1.95 0.27
N ARG A 347 -7.18 -1.47 1.24
CA ARG A 347 -6.37 -0.24 1.17
C ARG A 347 -4.91 -0.64 1.26
N GLY A 348 -4.10 -0.24 0.30
CA GLY A 348 -2.67 -0.55 0.30
C GLY A 348 -1.85 0.72 0.27
N LEU A 349 -0.68 0.65 0.91
CA LEU A 349 0.37 1.66 0.83
C LEU A 349 1.67 0.95 0.46
N THR A 350 2.23 1.28 -0.69
CA THR A 350 3.61 0.90 -1.05
C THR A 350 4.59 1.79 -0.30
N LEU A 351 5.46 1.19 0.51
CA LEU A 351 6.40 1.88 1.37
C LEU A 351 7.73 2.19 0.65
N THR A 352 8.05 1.44 -0.39
CA THR A 352 9.33 1.52 -1.12
C THR A 352 9.24 2.40 -2.36
N ALA A 353 10.38 3.01 -2.71
CA ALA A 353 10.53 3.77 -3.95
C ALA A 353 10.92 2.85 -5.11
N ASP A 354 9.97 2.03 -5.54
CA ASP A 354 10.23 0.99 -6.52
C ASP A 354 10.60 1.57 -7.89
N ILE A 355 11.61 0.96 -8.53
CA ILE A 355 11.90 1.13 -9.96
C ILE A 355 11.50 -0.17 -10.65
N LEU A 356 10.55 -0.10 -11.57
CA LEU A 356 10.04 -1.25 -12.29
C LEU A 356 10.02 -1.04 -13.80
N ILE A 357 10.20 -2.11 -14.55
CA ILE A 357 9.77 -2.21 -15.93
C ILE A 357 8.40 -2.88 -15.87
N ASP A 358 7.35 -2.13 -16.19
CA ASP A 358 5.97 -2.61 -16.12
C ASP A 358 5.67 -3.69 -17.18
N ASN A 359 6.31 -3.60 -18.35
CA ASN A 359 6.16 -4.57 -19.43
C ASN A 359 7.47 -4.77 -20.23
N THR A 360 8.23 -5.81 -19.90
CA THR A 360 9.51 -6.17 -20.53
C THR A 360 9.40 -6.52 -22.02
N TRP A 361 8.21 -6.72 -22.57
CA TRP A 361 8.06 -6.95 -24.02
C TRP A 361 7.99 -5.63 -24.81
N THR A 362 7.36 -4.60 -24.25
CA THR A 362 7.03 -3.36 -24.98
C THR A 362 7.88 -2.17 -24.55
N ARG A 363 8.63 -2.29 -23.46
CA ARG A 363 9.47 -1.21 -22.92
C ARG A 363 10.92 -1.23 -23.38
N GLY A 364 11.36 -2.33 -24.00
CA GLY A 364 12.66 -2.39 -24.66
C GLY A 364 12.70 -1.45 -25.85
N LEU A 365 13.71 -0.58 -25.91
CA LEU A 365 13.95 0.24 -27.08
C LEU A 365 14.46 -0.63 -28.23
N ALA A 366 14.06 -0.32 -29.46
CA ALA A 366 14.61 -1.00 -30.63
C ALA A 366 16.14 -0.89 -30.65
N GLN A 367 16.83 -1.96 -31.03
CA GLN A 367 18.30 -2.07 -31.02
C GLN A 367 19.00 -0.88 -31.71
N ALA A 368 18.44 -0.38 -32.83
CA ALA A 368 18.95 0.78 -33.56
C ALA A 368 18.95 2.09 -32.74
N ARG A 369 18.15 2.17 -31.68
CA ARG A 369 18.10 3.33 -30.76
C ARG A 369 19.20 3.29 -29.71
N GLY A 370 19.95 2.20 -29.60
CA GLY A 370 21.05 2.02 -28.67
C GLY A 370 20.82 0.86 -27.70
N THR A 371 21.88 0.10 -27.43
CA THR A 371 21.90 -1.03 -26.48
C THR A 371 22.47 -0.65 -25.12
N THR A 372 23.15 0.48 -25.02
CA THR A 372 23.64 1.09 -23.78
C THR A 372 23.04 2.46 -23.59
N LEU A 373 23.03 2.96 -22.35
CA LEU A 373 22.60 4.33 -22.08
C LEU A 373 23.48 5.37 -22.81
N ALA A 374 24.78 5.10 -22.93
CA ALA A 374 25.70 5.94 -23.70
C ALA A 374 25.36 5.97 -25.20
N ALA A 375 25.06 4.80 -25.80
CA ALA A 375 24.64 4.73 -27.19
C ALA A 375 23.29 5.45 -27.41
N MET A 376 22.35 5.33 -26.47
CA MET A 376 21.09 6.06 -26.53
C MET A 376 21.31 7.58 -26.56
N VAL A 377 22.25 8.10 -25.76
CA VAL A 377 22.63 9.52 -25.78
C VAL A 377 23.20 9.92 -27.14
N THR A 378 24.18 9.16 -27.65
CA THR A 378 24.83 9.41 -28.94
C THR A 378 23.87 9.36 -30.13
N ASN A 379 22.85 8.49 -30.08
CA ASN A 379 21.93 8.27 -31.20
C ASN A 379 20.75 9.26 -31.24
N HIS A 380 20.55 10.06 -30.19
CA HIS A 380 19.46 11.05 -30.13
C HIS A 380 19.96 12.46 -29.78
N PRO A 381 20.94 13.01 -30.52
CA PRO A 381 21.44 14.36 -30.27
C PRO A 381 20.37 15.39 -30.64
N VAL A 382 20.36 16.54 -29.96
CA VAL A 382 19.49 17.68 -30.32
C VAL A 382 19.65 18.07 -31.79
N ALA A 383 20.86 17.95 -32.35
CA ALA A 383 21.15 18.25 -33.75
C ALA A 383 20.44 17.34 -34.77
N SER A 384 20.00 16.13 -34.38
CA SER A 384 19.25 15.23 -35.26
C SER A 384 17.73 15.39 -35.15
N VAL A 385 17.25 16.24 -34.24
CA VAL A 385 15.81 16.42 -34.04
C VAL A 385 15.19 17.09 -35.25
N ASN A 386 14.28 16.37 -35.91
CA ASN A 386 13.48 16.90 -37.01
C ASN A 386 12.06 17.16 -36.49
N LEU A 387 11.59 18.40 -36.52
CA LEU A 387 10.20 18.76 -36.18
C LEU A 387 9.36 19.13 -37.40
N THR A 388 9.96 19.07 -38.59
CA THR A 388 9.38 19.57 -39.85
C THR A 388 8.67 18.48 -40.65
N ASP A 389 9.06 17.21 -40.46
CA ASP A 389 8.39 16.06 -41.07
C ASP A 389 7.43 15.44 -40.05
N GLY A 390 6.16 15.85 -40.11
CA GLY A 390 5.14 15.49 -39.13
C GLY A 390 5.12 13.99 -38.80
N THR A 391 5.25 13.09 -39.77
CA THR A 391 5.14 11.65 -39.48
C THR A 391 6.38 11.04 -38.81
N THR A 392 7.56 11.65 -38.95
CA THR A 392 8.82 11.14 -38.39
C THR A 392 9.37 11.96 -37.24
N SER A 393 8.74 13.10 -36.91
CA SER A 393 9.25 14.05 -35.90
C SER A 393 9.40 13.46 -34.50
N ALA A 394 8.64 12.40 -34.20
CA ALA A 394 8.77 11.66 -32.95
C ALA A 394 9.96 10.69 -32.92
N ASN A 395 10.47 10.24 -34.06
CA ASN A 395 11.47 9.16 -34.12
C ASN A 395 12.87 9.60 -33.70
N THR A 396 13.18 10.89 -33.80
CA THR A 396 14.49 11.47 -33.44
C THR A 396 14.62 11.79 -31.95
N THR A 397 13.55 11.64 -31.16
CA THR A 397 13.50 11.92 -29.72
C THR A 397 13.04 10.69 -28.94
N ILE A 398 13.41 10.60 -27.66
CA ILE A 398 13.06 9.49 -26.76
C ILE A 398 11.81 9.84 -25.95
N SER A 399 10.89 8.90 -25.76
CA SER A 399 9.64 9.15 -25.01
C SER A 399 9.84 9.09 -23.49
N LEU A 400 9.42 10.12 -22.78
CA LEU A 400 9.31 10.15 -21.33
C LEU A 400 7.89 9.87 -20.82
N GLY A 401 7.02 9.29 -21.67
CA GLY A 401 5.64 8.98 -21.30
C GLY A 401 4.70 10.17 -21.44
N LEU A 402 3.66 10.25 -20.61
CA LEU A 402 2.65 11.31 -20.68
C LEU A 402 3.28 12.68 -20.38
N GLY A 403 2.89 13.68 -21.16
CA GLY A 403 3.31 15.07 -20.99
C GLY A 403 2.35 15.86 -20.10
N THR A 404 2.09 17.11 -20.46
CA THR A 404 1.21 18.03 -19.73
C THR A 404 -0.27 17.64 -19.76
N GLY A 405 -0.65 16.72 -20.67
CA GLY A 405 -2.02 16.22 -20.84
C GLY A 405 -2.06 14.72 -21.19
N ALA A 406 -3.23 14.10 -21.07
CA ALA A 406 -3.42 12.67 -21.36
C ALA A 406 -3.21 12.32 -22.85
N THR A 407 -3.35 13.30 -23.74
CA THR A 407 -3.06 13.19 -25.18
C THR A 407 -1.76 13.89 -25.56
N LYS A 408 -0.83 14.03 -24.60
CA LYS A 408 0.49 14.62 -24.83
C LYS A 408 1.57 13.60 -24.47
N ASN A 409 2.65 13.59 -25.24
CA ASN A 409 3.83 12.78 -24.98
C ASN A 409 5.03 13.67 -24.70
N MET A 410 5.58 13.57 -23.49
CA MET A 410 6.85 14.22 -23.16
C MET A 410 7.98 13.45 -23.84
N ARG A 411 8.95 14.16 -24.40
CA ARG A 411 10.10 13.57 -25.11
C ARG A 411 11.39 14.31 -24.82
N VAL A 412 12.52 13.67 -25.11
CA VAL A 412 13.86 14.21 -24.84
C VAL A 412 14.84 13.94 -25.99
N ALA A 413 15.76 14.86 -26.22
CA ALA A 413 17.00 14.68 -26.97
C ALA A 413 18.20 15.23 -26.18
N PHE A 414 19.41 14.81 -26.53
CA PHE A 414 20.61 15.05 -25.73
C PHE A 414 21.47 16.17 -26.31
N GLY A 415 21.83 17.11 -25.45
CA GLY A 415 22.64 18.28 -25.82
C GLY A 415 24.12 17.93 -26.01
N PRO A 416 24.91 18.86 -26.58
CA PRO A 416 26.34 18.63 -26.84
C PRO A 416 27.20 18.65 -25.58
N ALA A 417 26.72 19.26 -24.49
CA ALA A 417 27.37 19.21 -23.18
C ALA A 417 26.95 17.94 -22.43
N ALA A 418 27.91 17.29 -21.76
CA ALA A 418 27.62 16.12 -20.94
C ALA A 418 26.53 16.44 -19.89
N GLY A 419 25.49 15.59 -19.83
CA GLY A 419 24.37 15.77 -18.93
C GLY A 419 23.32 16.80 -19.39
N ALA A 420 23.47 17.44 -20.55
CA ALA A 420 22.47 18.37 -21.07
C ALA A 420 21.34 17.64 -21.81
N ALA A 421 20.09 18.08 -21.58
CA ALA A 421 18.90 17.56 -22.24
C ALA A 421 18.02 18.70 -22.77
N GLN A 422 17.34 18.46 -23.89
CA GLN A 422 16.27 19.31 -24.40
C GLN A 422 14.97 18.51 -24.42
N PHE A 423 13.92 19.07 -23.81
CA PHE A 423 12.60 18.45 -23.79
C PHE A 423 11.73 18.96 -24.94
N TYR A 424 10.81 18.09 -25.34
CA TYR A 424 9.82 18.31 -26.39
C TYR A 424 8.48 17.74 -25.94
N GLU A 425 7.40 18.26 -26.49
CA GLU A 425 6.07 17.69 -26.32
C GLU A 425 5.44 17.43 -27.69
N CYS A 426 4.84 16.25 -27.86
CA CYS A 426 4.12 15.86 -29.06
C CYS A 426 2.66 15.48 -28.73
N ASP A 427 1.77 15.66 -29.70
CA ASP A 427 0.38 15.26 -29.65
C ASP A 427 0.22 13.76 -29.89
N LEU A 428 -0.61 13.15 -29.04
CA LEU A 428 -1.15 11.81 -29.21
C LEU A 428 -2.58 11.92 -29.76
N ASP A 429 -3.02 10.85 -30.42
CA ASP A 429 -4.40 10.74 -30.87
C ASP A 429 -5.38 10.62 -29.69
N ALA A 430 -6.68 10.54 -29.99
CA ALA A 430 -7.72 10.43 -28.97
C ALA A 430 -7.61 9.15 -28.12
N SER A 431 -6.86 8.13 -28.57
CA SER A 431 -6.59 6.94 -27.76
C SER A 431 -5.52 7.20 -26.70
N GLY A 432 -4.70 8.23 -26.86
CA GLY A 432 -3.55 8.51 -26.00
C GLY A 432 -2.42 7.47 -26.13
N THR A 433 -2.47 6.58 -27.13
CA THR A 433 -1.48 5.51 -27.31
C THR A 433 -0.66 5.63 -28.59
N ALA A 434 -1.22 6.27 -29.62
CA ALA A 434 -0.52 6.54 -30.87
C ALA A 434 -0.34 8.04 -31.05
N PHE A 435 0.60 8.41 -31.92
CA PHE A 435 0.79 9.81 -32.30
C PHE A 435 -0.40 10.34 -33.07
N ALA A 436 -0.74 11.62 -32.82
CA ALA A 436 -1.64 12.33 -33.71
C ALA A 436 -0.99 12.46 -35.10
N VAL A 437 -1.83 12.71 -36.11
CA VAL A 437 -1.38 12.91 -37.50
C VAL A 437 -1.77 14.33 -37.93
N PRO A 438 -0.82 15.29 -37.99
CA PRO A 438 0.57 15.22 -37.52
C PRO A 438 0.68 15.28 -35.97
N PRO A 439 1.81 14.85 -35.38
CA PRO A 439 2.05 14.83 -33.94
C PRO A 439 2.46 16.18 -33.35
N ASN A 440 2.56 17.25 -34.15
CA ASN A 440 2.82 18.62 -33.70
C ASN A 440 3.91 18.76 -32.61
N CYS A 441 5.04 18.07 -32.79
CA CYS A 441 6.12 18.07 -31.81
C CYS A 441 6.78 19.46 -31.68
N ALA A 442 6.88 20.00 -30.47
CA ALA A 442 7.47 21.30 -30.19
C ALA A 442 8.47 21.25 -29.03
N PRO A 443 9.55 22.06 -29.05
CA PRO A 443 10.47 22.16 -27.93
C PRO A 443 9.78 22.81 -26.72
N THR A 444 10.15 22.38 -25.52
CA THR A 444 9.65 22.94 -24.26
C THR A 444 10.77 23.59 -23.46
N THR A 445 11.33 22.92 -22.47
CA THR A 445 12.41 23.42 -21.60
C THR A 445 13.73 22.73 -21.89
N ALA A 446 14.83 23.43 -21.63
CA ALA A 446 16.13 22.79 -21.45
C ALA A 446 16.22 22.22 -20.03
N GLY A 447 16.98 21.15 -19.85
CA GLY A 447 17.26 20.58 -18.55
C GLY A 447 18.44 19.63 -18.60
N THR A 448 18.42 18.61 -17.74
CA THR A 448 19.56 17.71 -17.57
C THR A 448 19.15 16.25 -17.53
N TYR A 449 20.13 15.39 -17.78
CA TYR A 449 20.08 13.98 -17.45
C TYR A 449 21.29 13.59 -16.61
N SER A 450 21.11 12.59 -15.76
CA SER A 450 22.19 11.96 -15.00
C SER A 450 22.07 10.44 -15.10
N ILE A 451 23.19 9.73 -15.01
CA ILE A 451 23.21 8.28 -14.91
C ILE A 451 23.79 7.95 -13.54
N GLU A 452 23.01 7.27 -12.72
CA GLU A 452 23.40 6.80 -11.39
C GLU A 452 23.38 5.27 -11.33
N THR A 453 24.09 4.69 -10.37
CA THR A 453 24.01 3.25 -10.10
C THR A 453 23.06 3.01 -8.93
N VAL A 454 21.99 2.25 -9.17
CA VAL A 454 21.03 1.82 -8.15
C VAL A 454 21.02 0.30 -8.12
N ASN A 455 21.35 -0.30 -6.98
CA ASN A 455 21.44 -1.76 -6.81
C ASN A 455 22.21 -2.47 -7.93
N GLY A 456 23.31 -1.87 -8.39
CA GLY A 456 24.15 -2.41 -9.47
C GLY A 456 23.66 -2.16 -10.90
N ALA A 457 22.47 -1.59 -11.10
CA ALA A 457 21.97 -1.20 -12.42
C ALA A 457 22.20 0.29 -12.70
N SER A 458 22.53 0.64 -13.94
CA SER A 458 22.63 2.04 -14.38
C SER A 458 21.25 2.60 -14.70
N ILE A 459 20.87 3.66 -13.99
CA ILE A 459 19.58 4.35 -14.11
C ILE A 459 19.81 5.77 -14.60
N MET A 460 19.25 6.10 -15.75
CA MET A 460 19.20 7.44 -16.31
C MET A 460 17.95 8.18 -15.83
N ARG A 461 18.15 9.32 -15.17
CA ARG A 461 17.10 10.24 -14.72
C ARG A 461 17.15 11.55 -15.49
N PHE A 462 16.03 12.26 -15.47
CA PHE A 462 15.87 13.55 -16.14
C PHE A 462 15.40 14.60 -15.14
N ALA A 463 15.87 15.84 -15.30
CA ALA A 463 15.45 16.96 -14.48
C ALA A 463 15.22 18.21 -15.34
N GLY A 464 14.33 19.10 -14.88
CA GLY A 464 14.00 20.35 -15.59
C GLY A 464 12.97 20.21 -16.71
N HIS A 465 12.34 19.03 -16.86
CA HIS A 465 11.21 18.86 -17.79
C HIS A 465 9.94 19.53 -17.23
N PRO A 466 8.98 19.91 -18.10
CA PRO A 466 7.68 20.41 -17.65
C PRO A 466 6.94 19.39 -16.76
N ALA A 467 6.04 19.89 -15.90
CA ALA A 467 5.21 19.01 -15.07
C ALA A 467 4.38 18.06 -15.95
N VAL A 468 4.45 16.77 -15.64
CA VAL A 468 3.62 15.74 -16.28
C VAL A 468 2.23 15.71 -15.65
N VAL A 469 1.25 15.13 -16.34
CA VAL A 469 -0.11 14.94 -15.79
C VAL A 469 -0.08 14.39 -14.38
N SER A 470 -0.91 14.98 -13.52
CA SER A 470 -0.99 14.63 -12.10
C SER A 470 -1.46 13.19 -11.87
N THR A 471 -2.04 12.53 -12.86
CA THR A 471 -2.45 11.12 -12.78
C THR A 471 -1.31 10.14 -12.98
N SER A 472 -0.13 10.58 -13.44
CA SER A 472 1.05 9.70 -13.57
C SER A 472 1.67 9.43 -12.20
N SER A 473 1.63 8.16 -11.77
CA SER A 473 2.16 7.69 -10.48
C SER A 473 3.67 7.44 -10.47
N TYR A 474 4.35 7.69 -11.60
CA TYR A 474 5.76 7.43 -11.76
C TYR A 474 6.45 8.52 -12.56
N GLU A 475 7.77 8.55 -12.43
CA GLU A 475 8.72 9.22 -13.31
C GLU A 475 9.30 8.20 -14.29
N VAL A 476 9.45 8.58 -15.56
CA VAL A 476 10.12 7.72 -16.54
C VAL A 476 11.62 7.84 -16.39
N VAL A 477 12.27 6.69 -16.24
CA VAL A 477 13.72 6.53 -16.22
C VAL A 477 14.14 5.52 -17.31
N TYR A 478 15.42 5.50 -17.65
CA TYR A 478 15.97 4.50 -18.57
C TYR A 478 17.05 3.67 -17.89
N THR A 479 17.10 2.38 -18.21
CA THR A 479 18.12 1.46 -17.69
C THR A 479 18.69 0.64 -18.85
N GLU A 480 19.96 0.30 -18.77
CA GLU A 480 20.51 -0.78 -19.58
C GLU A 480 20.37 -2.12 -18.84
N ILE A 481 20.06 -3.17 -19.60
CA ILE A 481 19.98 -4.54 -19.10
C ILE A 481 20.66 -5.45 -20.11
N ASP A 482 21.56 -6.30 -19.61
CA ASP A 482 22.06 -7.46 -20.33
C ASP A 482 21.39 -8.71 -19.75
N TRP A 483 20.52 -9.34 -20.53
CA TRP A 483 19.84 -10.57 -20.12
C TRP A 483 20.73 -11.82 -20.25
N GLY A 484 22.00 -11.66 -20.64
CA GLY A 484 22.97 -12.74 -20.86
C GLY A 484 22.77 -13.45 -22.20
N GLY A 485 23.69 -14.35 -22.58
CA GLY A 485 23.55 -15.21 -23.77
C GLY A 485 24.12 -14.63 -25.09
N GLY A 486 24.92 -13.58 -25.05
CA GLY A 486 25.71 -13.08 -26.18
C GLY A 486 25.21 -11.77 -26.81
N ALA A 487 25.85 -11.36 -27.90
CA ALA A 487 25.54 -10.12 -28.61
C ALA A 487 24.08 -10.11 -29.11
N GLY A 488 23.34 -9.04 -28.79
CA GLY A 488 21.91 -8.89 -29.12
C GLY A 488 20.95 -9.02 -27.92
N ASN A 489 21.45 -9.42 -26.74
CA ASN A 489 20.67 -9.52 -25.51
C ASN A 489 20.85 -8.33 -24.55
N GLN A 490 21.61 -7.33 -24.99
CA GLN A 490 21.73 -6.04 -24.34
C GLN A 490 20.67 -5.07 -24.89
N TRP A 491 19.93 -4.44 -24.00
CA TRP A 491 18.82 -3.57 -24.34
C TRP A 491 18.77 -2.38 -23.40
N VAL A 492 18.31 -1.25 -23.91
CA VAL A 492 17.85 -0.14 -23.09
C VAL A 492 16.35 -0.29 -22.85
N TYR A 493 15.94 -0.30 -21.60
CA TYR A 493 14.55 -0.37 -21.19
C TYR A 493 14.07 0.96 -20.64
N ARG A 494 12.85 1.34 -21.02
CA ARG A 494 12.08 2.32 -20.26
C ARG A 494 11.60 1.68 -18.97
N ALA A 495 11.93 2.29 -17.85
CA ALA A 495 11.46 1.90 -16.52
C ALA A 495 10.72 3.07 -15.86
N HIS A 496 9.98 2.76 -14.81
CA HIS A 496 9.14 3.68 -14.06
C HIS A 496 9.67 3.72 -12.63
N ALA A 497 10.08 4.89 -12.17
CA ALA A 497 10.40 5.15 -10.77
C ALA A 497 9.14 5.68 -10.07
N THR A 498 8.66 4.95 -9.06
CA THR A 498 7.43 5.31 -8.35
C THR A 498 7.59 6.62 -7.61
N LYS A 499 6.70 7.58 -7.88
CA LYS A 499 6.75 8.90 -7.23
C LYS A 499 6.64 8.78 -5.71
N PRO A 500 7.33 9.62 -4.93
CA PRO A 500 7.40 9.51 -3.47
C PRO A 500 6.09 9.84 -2.76
N ASP A 501 5.19 10.58 -3.41
CA ASP A 501 3.97 11.11 -2.82
C ASP A 501 2.98 10.00 -2.43
N TRP A 502 2.30 10.24 -1.32
CA TRP A 502 1.24 9.38 -0.78
C TRP A 502 0.19 9.03 -1.84
N GLN A 503 -0.28 10.03 -2.60
CA GLN A 503 -1.33 9.85 -3.61
C GLN A 503 -0.97 8.84 -4.70
N PHE A 504 0.31 8.59 -4.95
CA PHE A 504 0.80 7.66 -5.97
C PHE A 504 1.16 6.28 -5.43
N ARG A 505 1.20 6.14 -4.11
CA ARG A 505 1.58 4.90 -3.41
C ARG A 505 0.43 4.28 -2.64
N HIS A 506 -0.63 5.04 -2.41
CA HIS A 506 -1.87 4.56 -1.84
C HIS A 506 -2.80 4.04 -2.95
N ALA A 507 -3.38 2.87 -2.73
CA ALA A 507 -4.37 2.28 -3.63
C ALA A 507 -5.56 1.70 -2.86
N ARG A 508 -6.73 1.71 -3.49
CA ARG A 508 -7.92 1.00 -3.03
C ARG A 508 -8.33 -0.03 -4.08
N SER A 509 -8.85 -1.17 -3.63
CA SER A 509 -9.36 -2.21 -4.53
C SER A 509 -10.32 -3.13 -3.80
N MET A 510 -11.38 -3.57 -4.46
CA MET A 510 -12.21 -4.65 -3.97
C MET A 510 -11.56 -6.02 -4.21
N ARG A 511 -11.88 -6.98 -3.36
CA ARG A 511 -11.40 -8.37 -3.37
C ARG A 511 -12.54 -9.31 -3.06
N LEU A 512 -12.47 -10.53 -3.57
CA LEU A 512 -13.33 -11.63 -3.12
C LEU A 512 -12.49 -12.63 -2.32
N ASN A 513 -13.04 -13.12 -1.21
CA ASN A 513 -12.41 -14.18 -0.43
C ASN A 513 -12.47 -15.54 -1.16
N THR A 514 -11.84 -16.57 -0.58
CA THR A 514 -11.75 -17.92 -1.18
C THR A 514 -13.12 -18.46 -1.59
N THR A 515 -14.10 -18.32 -0.70
CA THR A 515 -15.46 -18.86 -0.89
C THR A 515 -16.19 -18.16 -2.03
N ALA A 516 -16.19 -16.82 -2.02
CA ALA A 516 -16.83 -16.01 -3.06
C ALA A 516 -16.16 -16.23 -4.43
N TRP A 517 -14.82 -16.20 -4.46
CA TRP A 517 -14.06 -16.39 -5.70
C TRP A 517 -14.22 -17.79 -6.30
N SER A 518 -14.21 -18.83 -5.47
CA SER A 518 -14.40 -20.20 -5.94
C SER A 518 -15.79 -20.42 -6.55
N ALA A 519 -16.83 -19.87 -5.92
CA ALA A 519 -18.18 -19.93 -6.45
C ALA A 519 -18.30 -19.18 -7.79
N LEU A 520 -17.69 -18.00 -7.91
CA LEU A 520 -17.70 -17.22 -9.14
C LEU A 520 -16.93 -17.93 -10.27
N LYS A 521 -15.75 -18.52 -10.00
CA LYS A 521 -15.01 -19.33 -10.98
C LYS A 521 -15.85 -20.51 -11.48
N ALA A 522 -16.50 -21.24 -10.57
CA ALA A 522 -17.32 -22.39 -10.92
C ALA A 522 -18.48 -22.00 -11.85
N GLN A 523 -19.15 -20.87 -11.57
CA GLN A 523 -20.22 -20.35 -12.40
C GLN A 523 -19.75 -19.94 -13.81
N LEU A 524 -18.52 -19.44 -13.93
CA LEU A 524 -17.95 -18.97 -15.19
C LEU A 524 -17.15 -20.04 -15.97
N GLY A 525 -16.98 -21.24 -15.40
CA GLY A 525 -16.18 -22.31 -16.00
C GLY A 525 -14.69 -22.01 -16.08
N LEU A 526 -14.14 -21.35 -15.05
CA LEU A 526 -12.74 -20.88 -14.98
C LEU A 526 -11.78 -21.79 -14.22
#